data_AF-A0A959NY38-F1
#
_entry.id   AF-A0A959NY38-F1
#
_cell.length_a   1.000
_cell.length_b   1.000
_cell.length_c   1.000
_cell.angle_alpha   90.00
_cell.angle_beta   90.00
_cell.angle_gamma   90.00
#
_symmetry.space_group_name_H-M   'P 1'
#
loop_
_entity.id
_entity.type
_entity.pdbx_description
1 polymer ?
#
loop_
_entity_poly.entity_id
_entity_poly.type
_entity_poly.pdbx_seq_one_letter_code
_entity_poly.pdbx_strand_id
1 'polypeptide(L)'
;MHLIDMDRVFSFRVLVCGRGDDKTLLPRADENLFAANCDVTNRSMQSLLDEFLCVRKSMEFLFENISEEQSKYLGNNGQFKISARALGYISIGHTKHHINIINAKYL
;
A
#
# COMPACT_ATOMS: atom_id res chain seq x y z
N MET A 1 2.93 -9.87 7.44
CA MET A 1 2.04 -8.86 8.04
C MET A 1 2.35 -7.45 7.54
N HIS A 2 3.54 -6.89 7.79
CA HIS A 2 3.93 -5.54 7.35
C HIS A 2 3.51 -5.16 5.91
N LEU A 3 3.78 -6.03 4.92
CA LEU A 3 3.39 -5.79 3.52
C LEU A 3 1.88 -5.59 3.33
N ILE A 4 1.06 -6.35 4.06
CA ILE A 4 -0.40 -6.31 3.95
C ILE A 4 -0.93 -4.97 4.46
N ASP A 5 -0.43 -4.50 5.61
CA ASP A 5 -0.85 -3.23 6.21
C ASP A 5 -0.44 -2.05 5.33
N MET A 6 0.80 -2.07 4.81
CA MET A 6 1.29 -1.00 3.95
C MET A 6 0.55 -0.95 2.62
N ASP A 7 0.21 -2.09 2.02
CA ASP A 7 -0.58 -2.09 0.79
C ASP A 7 -2.00 -1.55 0.99
N ARG A 8 -2.63 -1.78 2.15
CA ARG A 8 -3.91 -1.14 2.48
C ARG A 8 -3.78 0.38 2.59
N VAL A 9 -2.72 0.86 3.24
CA VAL A 9 -2.41 2.29 3.32
C VAL A 9 -2.21 2.88 1.92
N PHE A 10 -1.47 2.19 1.05
CA PHE A 10 -1.29 2.61 -0.33
C PHE A 10 -2.62 2.60 -1.09
N SER A 11 -3.45 1.57 -0.96
CA SER A 11 -4.76 1.46 -1.63
C SER A 11 -5.69 2.61 -1.23
N PHE A 12 -5.75 2.95 0.05
CA PHE A 12 -6.53 4.08 0.53
C PHE A 12 -6.06 5.39 -0.11
N ARG A 13 -4.74 5.62 -0.16
CA ARG A 13 -4.17 6.82 -0.78
C ARG A 13 -4.41 6.85 -2.30
N VAL A 14 -4.30 5.72 -2.98
CA VAL A 14 -4.61 5.57 -4.41
C VAL A 14 -6.07 5.94 -4.65
N LEU A 15 -7.00 5.47 -3.81
CA LEU A 15 -8.41 5.80 -3.91
C LEU A 15 -8.64 7.31 -3.78
N VAL A 16 -8.11 7.94 -2.73
CA VAL A 16 -8.24 9.40 -2.52
C VAL A 16 -7.71 10.17 -3.73
N CYS A 17 -6.47 9.88 -4.15
CA CYS A 17 -5.85 10.54 -5.31
C CYS A 17 -6.67 10.29 -6.59
N GLY A 18 -7.01 9.03 -6.89
CA GLY A 18 -7.73 8.64 -8.10
C GLY A 18 -9.17 9.12 -8.18
N ARG A 19 -9.71 9.70 -7.10
CA ARG A 19 -11.00 10.40 -7.07
C ARG A 19 -10.86 11.93 -7.09
N GLY A 20 -9.64 12.43 -7.21
CA GLY A 20 -9.37 13.87 -7.32
C GLY A 20 -9.54 14.62 -6.01
N ASP A 21 -9.50 13.93 -4.87
CA ASP A 21 -9.56 14.57 -3.56
C ASP A 21 -8.16 15.04 -3.15
N ASP A 22 -7.90 16.33 -3.39
CA ASP A 22 -6.68 17.03 -3.00
C ASP A 22 -6.77 17.72 -1.63
N LYS A 23 -7.88 17.51 -0.90
CA LYS A 23 -8.12 18.12 0.41
C LYS A 23 -7.83 17.17 1.55
N THR A 24 -8.23 15.90 1.41
CA THR A 24 -7.97 14.87 2.42
C THR A 24 -6.48 14.75 2.68
N LEU A 25 -6.07 15.04 3.92
CA LEU A 25 -4.70 14.84 4.35
C LEU A 25 -4.41 13.34 4.39
N LEU A 26 -3.33 12.92 3.72
CA LEU A 26 -2.84 11.55 3.70
C LEU A 26 -1.68 11.42 4.68
N PRO A 27 -1.90 11.24 6.00
CA PRO A 27 -0.80 11.25 6.96
C PRO A 27 0.18 10.11 6.73
N ARG A 28 1.42 10.31 7.21
CA ARG A 28 2.42 9.25 7.29
C ARG A 28 1.87 8.09 8.13
N ALA A 29 2.06 6.87 7.64
CA ALA A 29 1.81 5.67 8.42
C ALA A 29 3.07 5.36 9.24
N ASP A 30 2.92 5.21 10.55
CA ASP A 30 4.00 4.75 11.43
C ASP A 30 4.04 3.22 11.39
N GLU A 31 4.83 2.69 10.45
CA GLU A 31 4.97 1.25 10.24
C GLU A 31 5.56 0.52 11.46
N ASN A 32 6.37 1.19 12.28
CA ASN A 32 6.92 0.60 13.50
C ASN A 32 5.83 0.49 14.57
N LEU A 33 5.01 1.53 14.72
CA LEU A 33 3.85 1.48 15.60
C LEU A 33 2.88 0.39 15.14
N PHE A 34 2.63 0.25 13.84
CA PHE A 34 1.73 -0.77 13.32
C PHE A 34 2.28 -2.17 13.60
N ALA A 35 3.57 -2.41 13.34
CA ALA A 35 4.22 -3.68 13.63
C ALA A 35 4.19 -4.01 15.14
N ALA A 36 4.42 -3.04 16.01
CA ALA A 36 4.41 -3.22 17.47
C ALA A 36 3.01 -3.56 18.01
N ASN A 37 1.95 -3.12 17.34
CA ASN A 37 0.57 -3.36 17.75
C ASN A 37 -0.11 -4.51 16.99
N CYS A 38 0.62 -5.21 16.12
CA CYS A 38 0.06 -6.31 15.36
C CYS A 38 0.34 -7.65 16.05
N ASP A 39 -0.72 -8.31 16.54
CA ASP A 39 -0.63 -9.68 17.03
C ASP A 39 -0.76 -10.68 15.88
N VAL A 40 0.34 -11.39 15.61
CA VAL A 40 0.41 -12.46 14.60
C VAL A 40 0.51 -13.85 15.23
N THR A 41 0.38 -13.97 16.57
CA THR A 41 0.57 -15.23 17.31
C THR A 41 -0.34 -16.35 16.78
N ASN A 42 -1.57 -16.00 16.38
CA ASN A 42 -2.56 -16.95 15.87
C ASN A 42 -2.66 -16.97 14.33
N ARG A 43 -1.69 -16.39 13.62
CA ARG A 43 -1.68 -16.33 12.15
C ARG A 43 -0.72 -17.37 11.56
N SER A 44 -1.24 -18.26 10.73
CA SER A 44 -0.41 -19.14 9.92
C SER A 44 0.20 -18.39 8.73
N MET A 45 1.32 -18.89 8.20
CA MET A 45 1.91 -18.32 6.98
C MET A 45 0.93 -18.35 5.80
N GLN A 46 0.18 -19.44 5.64
CA GLN A 46 -0.83 -19.56 4.59
C GLN A 46 -1.90 -18.46 4.71
N SER A 47 -2.42 -18.21 5.93
CA SER A 47 -3.45 -17.17 6.10
C SER A 47 -2.91 -15.77 5.82
N LEU A 48 -1.63 -15.51 6.10
CA LEU A 48 -0.99 -14.25 5.74
C LEU A 48 -0.82 -14.11 4.22
N LEU A 49 -0.47 -15.19 3.52
CA LEU A 49 -0.35 -15.20 2.06
C LEU A 49 -1.71 -15.00 1.39
N ASP A 50 -2.76 -15.69 1.85
CA ASP A 50 -4.11 -15.56 1.31
C ASP A 50 -4.61 -14.11 1.45
N GLU A 51 -4.40 -13.50 2.61
CA GLU A 51 -4.75 -12.11 2.86
C GLU A 51 -3.92 -11.14 2.01
N PHE A 52 -2.61 -11.38 1.88
CA PHE A 52 -1.75 -10.58 1.01
C PHE A 52 -2.25 -10.60 -0.44
N LEU A 53 -2.51 -11.79 -0.99
CA LEU A 53 -3.04 -11.95 -2.35
C LEU A 53 -4.39 -11.24 -2.53
N CYS A 54 -5.28 -11.32 -1.54
CA CYS A 54 -6.56 -10.62 -1.56
C CYS A 54 -6.39 -9.10 -1.61
N VAL A 55 -5.51 -8.53 -0.77
CA VAL A 55 -5.21 -7.09 -0.76
C VAL A 55 -4.57 -6.64 -2.07
N ARG A 56 -3.64 -7.43 -2.63
CA ARG A 56 -3.06 -7.20 -3.95
C ARG A 56 -4.14 -7.15 -5.04
N LYS A 57 -5.06 -8.12 -5.02
CA LYS A 57 -6.14 -8.18 -6.01
C LYS A 57 -7.12 -7.02 -5.88
N SER A 58 -7.40 -6.57 -4.66
CA SER A 58 -8.21 -5.37 -4.41
C SER A 58 -7.56 -4.11 -5.01
N MET A 59 -6.24 -3.96 -4.90
CA MET A 59 -5.51 -2.87 -5.53
C MET A 59 -5.58 -2.93 -7.06
N GLU A 60 -5.50 -4.13 -7.66
CA GLU A 60 -5.69 -4.30 -9.11
C GLU A 60 -7.07 -3.81 -9.55
N PHE A 61 -8.13 -4.27 -8.90
CA PHE A 61 -9.50 -3.82 -9.19
C PHE A 61 -9.69 -2.30 -9.00
N LEU A 62 -9.00 -1.71 -8.01
CA LEU A 62 -9.00 -0.26 -7.84
C LEU A 62 -8.41 0.45 -9.07
N PHE A 63 -7.27 -0.03 -9.59
CA PHE A 63 -6.65 0.55 -10.79
C PHE A 63 -7.41 0.27 -12.09
N GLU A 64 -8.12 -0.85 -12.20
CA GLU A 64 -9.05 -1.10 -13.33
C GLU A 64 -10.15 -0.03 -13.42
N ASN A 65 -10.49 0.61 -12.29
CA ASN A 65 -11.47 1.70 -12.19
C ASN A 65 -10.82 3.09 -12.07
N ILE A 66 -9.58 3.24 -12.53
CA ILE A 66 -8.84 4.51 -12.60
C ILE A 66 -8.38 4.72 -14.03
N SER A 67 -8.86 5.78 -14.67
CA SER A 67 -8.42 6.16 -16.02
C SER A 67 -6.97 6.66 -16.04
N GLU A 68 -6.38 6.75 -17.22
CA GLU A 68 -5.02 7.29 -17.36
C GLU A 68 -4.92 8.71 -16.77
N GLU A 69 -5.91 9.56 -17.00
CA GLU A 69 -5.97 10.91 -16.46
C GLU A 69 -6.15 10.92 -14.93
N GLN A 70 -7.08 10.10 -14.41
CA GLN A 70 -7.28 9.97 -12.96
C GLN A 70 -6.03 9.45 -12.25
N SER A 71 -5.22 8.60 -12.90
CA SER A 71 -3.98 8.10 -12.31
C SER A 71 -2.95 9.22 -12.06
N LYS A 72 -3.07 10.35 -12.74
CA LYS A 72 -2.18 11.53 -12.61
C LYS A 72 -2.65 12.50 -11.53
N TYR A 73 -3.87 12.35 -11.01
CA TYR A 73 -4.40 13.22 -9.97
C TYR A 73 -3.56 13.16 -8.70
N LEU A 74 -3.39 14.33 -8.06
CA LEU A 74 -2.51 14.54 -6.93
C LEU A 74 -3.31 14.58 -5.63
N GLY A 75 -2.85 13.84 -4.62
CA GLY A 75 -3.35 13.94 -3.25
C GLY A 75 -2.49 14.84 -2.36
N ASN A 76 -3.05 15.23 -1.22
CA ASN A 76 -2.40 16.06 -0.21
C ASN A 76 -1.70 15.22 0.86
N ASN A 77 -0.38 15.05 0.74
CA ASN A 77 0.45 14.38 1.75
C ASN A 77 1.08 15.38 2.75
N GLY A 78 0.49 16.57 2.88
CA GLY A 78 0.95 17.65 3.76
C GLY A 78 2.15 18.42 3.21
N GLN A 79 3.31 17.77 3.07
CA GLN A 79 4.56 18.42 2.66
C GLN A 79 4.83 18.37 1.15
N PHE A 80 4.30 17.36 0.47
CA PHE A 80 4.46 17.17 -0.96
C PHE A 80 3.21 16.59 -1.59
N LYS A 81 3.11 16.70 -2.91
CA LYS A 81 2.05 16.09 -3.70
C LYS A 81 2.49 14.73 -4.19
N ILE A 82 1.57 13.77 -4.22
CA ILE A 82 1.80 12.43 -4.75
C ILE A 82 0.62 12.01 -5.61
N SER A 83 0.87 11.33 -6.73
CA SER A 83 -0.19 10.86 -7.62
C SER A 83 -0.63 9.44 -7.31
N ALA A 84 -1.85 9.08 -7.74
CA ALA A 84 -2.35 7.71 -7.67
C ALA A 84 -1.39 6.73 -8.38
N ARG A 85 -0.86 7.09 -9.55
CA ARG A 85 0.10 6.27 -10.30
C ARG A 85 1.42 6.08 -9.54
N ALA A 86 1.94 7.14 -8.92
CA ALA A 86 3.16 7.06 -8.12
C ALA A 86 2.99 6.10 -6.93
N LEU A 87 1.85 6.16 -6.24
CA LEU A 87 1.51 5.23 -5.16
C LEU A 87 1.44 3.77 -5.62
N GLY A 88 0.89 3.52 -6.82
CA GLY A 88 0.89 2.19 -7.44
C GLY A 88 2.31 1.63 -7.63
N TYR A 89 3.22 2.44 -8.18
CA TYR A 89 4.63 2.04 -8.33
C TYR A 89 5.35 1.85 -6.99
N ILE A 90 5.05 2.69 -5.99
CA ILE A 90 5.61 2.54 -4.64
C ILE A 90 5.19 1.22 -4.02
N SER A 91 3.92 0.81 -4.12
CA SER A 91 3.44 -0.48 -3.63
C SER A 91 4.21 -1.66 -4.25
N ILE A 92 4.46 -1.62 -5.57
CA ILE A 92 5.25 -2.65 -6.26
C ILE A 92 6.71 -2.64 -5.78
N GLY A 93 7.34 -1.46 -5.69
CA GLY A 93 8.72 -1.31 -5.25
C GLY A 93 8.92 -1.75 -3.79
N HIS A 94 7.96 -1.43 -2.93
CA HIS A 94 7.94 -1.82 -1.51
C HIS A 94 7.90 -3.34 -1.35
N THR A 95 7.01 -4.01 -2.07
CA THR A 95 6.96 -5.49 -2.06
C THR A 95 8.29 -6.10 -2.51
N LYS A 96 8.86 -5.62 -3.63
CA LYS A 96 10.16 -6.10 -4.14
C LYS A 96 11.29 -5.89 -3.14
N HIS A 97 11.33 -4.73 -2.48
CA HIS A 97 12.32 -4.42 -1.47
C HIS A 97 12.31 -5.43 -0.31
N HIS A 98 11.11 -5.76 0.21
CA HIS A 98 11.00 -6.72 1.31
C HIS A 98 11.28 -8.16 0.88
N ILE A 99 10.92 -8.56 -0.34
CA ILE A 99 11.34 -9.86 -0.90
C ILE A 99 12.87 -9.96 -0.91
N ASN A 100 13.56 -8.91 -1.36
CA ASN A 100 15.03 -8.89 -1.36
C ASN A 100 15.62 -8.97 0.05
N ILE A 101 15.00 -8.32 1.05
CA ILE A 101 15.41 -8.45 2.45
C ILE A 101 15.26 -9.90 2.93
N ILE A 102 14.12 -10.54 2.62
CA ILE A 102 13.87 -11.92 3.01
C ILE A 102 14.94 -12.84 2.43
N ASN A 103 15.17 -12.72 1.12
CA ASN A 103 16.18 -13.51 0.40
C ASN A 103 17.61 -13.23 0.88
N ALA A 104 17.92 -12.01 1.34
CA ALA A 104 19.28 -11.66 1.73
C ALA A 104 19.60 -12.00 3.19
N LYS A 105 18.58 -12.12 4.06
CA LYS A 105 18.79 -12.26 5.52
C LYS A 105 18.27 -13.56 6.11
N TYR A 106 17.40 -14.29 5.40
CA TYR A 106 16.68 -15.41 5.97
C TYR A 106 16.64 -16.66 5.07
N LEU A 107 17.09 -16.56 3.82
CA LEU A 107 17.24 -17.67 2.87
C LEU A 107 18.66 -17.66 2.29
#